data_AF-A0A964L937-F1
#
_entry.id   AF-A0A964L937-F1
#
_cell.length_a   1.000
_cell.length_b   1.000
_cell.length_c   1.000
_cell.angle_alpha   90.00
_cell.angle_beta   90.00
_cell.angle_gamma   90.00
#
_symmetry.space_group_name_H-M   'P 1'
#
loop_
_entity.id
_entity.type
_entity.pdbx_description
1 polymer ?
#
loop_
_entity_poly.entity_id
_entity_poly.type
_entity_poly.pdbx_seq_one_letter_code
_entity_poly.pdbx_strand_id
1 'polypeptide(L)'
;MKPARLVSLLVLALLAGALSAQDGPQKGVIKKTDAAKSTLAITADGKDLTLTVTPKTRVMTAAGQKIEDPFKDKAFTVGAAILFLADDKGALIGIRIGGDAKQPPGGGIRRAKIGAIDLDKLTVTLKTPDKDIEAIANEQTQFFEAKGKDVKQSLQAFKVGADVMFVVQPKDGKNYLAGLRAADAVGKQPTPIKVDSSKFVPLNELGDKEYKGGYKGGFYPDGKNERPKAHEDVGLRLAKQVGPRDAAGKPDANGKIVLLSVGMSNTSQASQGFQKALAAVEDRNPTLVFVNGAQGGMTAARIQNPDNADGAKYWSVVDQQLKKAGVTREQVQVVWIKQADAGPREGFPAYAKKLEDELANIVQLLPKRFPNAKLTYLSSRTYAGYATTGLNPEPYAYESAFSVKWLIERQLKGESVLSYAAGKAPWLSWGPYLWANGSKKRADGFSYEQADFAQDGTHHSPAGSDKIGRLMVQFFQSDTTTRTWFVRDGK
;
A
#
# COMPACT_ATOMS: atom_id res chain seq x y z
N MET A 1 -15.84 -70.11 -4.63
CA MET A 1 -16.81 -69.21 -3.97
C MET A 1 -16.07 -67.94 -3.53
N LYS A 2 -16.70 -66.78 -3.70
CA LYS A 2 -16.11 -65.43 -3.59
C LYS A 2 -15.42 -65.19 -2.22
N PRO A 3 -14.28 -64.47 -2.15
CA PRO A 3 -13.64 -64.15 -0.89
C PRO A 3 -14.38 -63.02 -0.18
N ALA A 4 -14.78 -63.26 1.07
CA ALA A 4 -15.31 -62.25 1.97
C ALA A 4 -14.18 -61.28 2.36
N ARG A 5 -14.31 -60.02 1.97
CA ARG A 5 -13.39 -58.94 2.37
C ARG A 5 -13.58 -58.68 3.87
N LEU A 6 -12.58 -59.03 4.67
CA LEU A 6 -12.40 -58.51 6.02
C LEU A 6 -12.15 -57.00 5.92
N VAL A 7 -13.18 -56.20 6.16
CA VAL A 7 -13.03 -54.75 6.30
C VAL A 7 -12.45 -54.51 7.69
N SER A 8 -11.14 -54.27 7.74
CA SER A 8 -10.48 -53.75 8.94
C SER A 8 -11.10 -52.38 9.25
N LEU A 9 -11.89 -52.30 10.33
CA LEU A 9 -12.31 -51.03 10.91
C LEU A 9 -11.07 -50.37 11.53
N LEU A 10 -10.37 -49.58 10.72
CA LEU A 10 -9.36 -48.65 11.20
C LEU A 10 -10.11 -47.55 11.97
N VAL A 11 -10.26 -47.71 13.29
CA VAL A 11 -10.69 -46.63 14.17
C VAL A 11 -9.54 -45.63 14.22
N LEU A 12 -9.55 -44.69 13.28
CA LEU A 12 -8.62 -43.56 13.27
C LEU A 12 -9.04 -42.62 14.41
N ALA A 13 -8.42 -42.78 15.57
CA ALA A 13 -8.52 -41.83 16.66
C ALA A 13 -7.93 -40.48 16.18
N LEU A 14 -8.79 -39.52 15.85
CA LEU A 14 -8.42 -38.15 15.55
C LEU A 14 -7.96 -37.49 16.86
N LEU A 15 -6.64 -37.45 17.06
CA LEU A 15 -6.01 -36.62 18.07
C LEU A 15 -6.32 -35.15 17.76
N ALA A 16 -7.05 -34.48 18.65
CA ALA A 16 -7.30 -33.05 18.55
C ALA A 16 -6.00 -32.28 18.82
N GLY A 17 -5.29 -31.87 17.78
CA GLY A 17 -4.19 -30.93 17.89
C GLY A 17 -4.74 -29.54 18.29
N ALA A 18 -4.17 -28.93 19.32
CA ALA A 18 -4.52 -27.55 19.70
C ALA A 18 -4.14 -26.59 18.56
N LEU A 19 -5.08 -25.72 18.14
CA LEU A 19 -4.80 -24.63 17.21
C LEU A 19 -4.14 -23.46 17.94
N SER A 20 -3.10 -22.88 17.35
CA SER A 20 -2.69 -21.52 17.68
C SER A 20 -3.59 -20.52 16.94
N ALA A 21 -3.84 -19.34 17.52
CA ALA A 21 -4.64 -18.29 16.89
C ALA A 21 -4.09 -17.95 15.49
N GLN A 22 -4.98 -17.83 14.49
CA GLN A 22 -4.59 -17.59 13.09
C GLN A 22 -4.50 -16.08 12.79
N ASP A 23 -3.34 -15.61 12.31
CA ASP A 23 -3.11 -14.22 11.86
C ASP A 23 -3.82 -13.86 10.53
N GLY A 24 -4.44 -14.85 9.88
CA GLY A 24 -5.20 -14.69 8.64
C GLY A 24 -5.74 -16.01 8.09
N PRO A 25 -6.56 -15.97 7.03
CA PRO A 25 -7.21 -17.16 6.50
C PRO A 25 -6.19 -18.19 5.95
N GLN A 26 -6.32 -19.45 6.37
CA GLN A 26 -5.48 -20.58 5.97
C GLN A 26 -6.16 -21.47 4.94
N LYS A 27 -5.38 -22.27 4.22
CA LYS A 27 -5.86 -23.20 3.20
C LYS A 27 -6.08 -24.58 3.82
N GLY A 28 -7.12 -25.27 3.37
CA GLY A 28 -7.34 -26.65 3.76
C GLY A 28 -8.15 -27.44 2.75
N VAL A 29 -8.36 -28.72 3.05
CA VAL A 29 -9.23 -29.61 2.30
C VAL A 29 -10.18 -30.29 3.29
N ILE A 30 -11.48 -30.32 2.99
CA ILE A 30 -12.46 -30.99 3.84
C ILE A 30 -12.28 -32.49 3.75
N LYS A 31 -12.06 -33.17 4.88
CA LYS A 31 -11.98 -34.64 4.95
C LYS A 31 -13.27 -35.30 5.41
N LYS A 32 -13.98 -34.68 6.34
CA LYS A 32 -15.23 -35.23 6.88
C LYS A 32 -16.14 -34.12 7.37
N THR A 33 -17.45 -34.36 7.31
CA THR A 33 -18.48 -33.49 7.85
C THR A 33 -19.33 -34.26 8.85
N ASP A 34 -19.71 -33.62 9.95
CA ASP A 34 -20.63 -34.17 10.95
C ASP A 34 -21.70 -33.12 11.26
N ALA A 35 -22.85 -33.23 10.61
CA ALA A 35 -23.95 -32.29 10.74
C ALA A 35 -24.62 -32.36 12.12
N ALA A 36 -24.63 -33.54 12.76
CA ALA A 36 -25.23 -33.72 14.08
C ALA A 36 -24.42 -32.99 15.16
N LYS A 37 -23.10 -32.93 14.99
CA LYS A 37 -22.18 -32.21 15.89
C LYS A 37 -21.79 -30.81 15.40
N SER A 38 -22.28 -30.38 14.23
CA SER A 38 -21.88 -29.14 13.56
C SER A 38 -20.36 -28.98 13.44
N THR A 39 -19.64 -30.04 13.05
CA THR A 39 -18.17 -30.01 12.92
C THR A 39 -17.67 -30.43 11.54
N LEU A 40 -16.45 -29.96 11.21
CA LEU A 40 -15.71 -30.30 10.00
C LEU A 40 -14.33 -30.84 10.38
N ALA A 41 -13.97 -32.01 9.88
CA ALA A 41 -12.57 -32.45 9.88
C ALA A 41 -11.92 -31.99 8.56
N ILE A 42 -10.80 -31.28 8.65
CA ILE A 42 -10.06 -30.75 7.50
C ILE A 42 -8.59 -31.16 7.57
N THR A 43 -7.91 -31.17 6.43
CA THR A 43 -6.44 -31.23 6.38
C THR A 43 -5.90 -29.86 5.97
N ALA A 44 -5.03 -29.26 6.79
CA ALA A 44 -4.37 -28.00 6.53
C ALA A 44 -2.89 -28.12 6.91
N ASP A 45 -1.99 -27.69 6.02
CA ASP A 45 -0.52 -27.81 6.19
C ASP A 45 -0.05 -29.21 6.64
N GLY A 46 -0.67 -30.26 6.10
CA GLY A 46 -0.35 -31.65 6.40
C GLY A 46 -0.86 -32.18 7.74
N LYS A 47 -1.61 -31.38 8.51
CA LYS A 47 -2.23 -31.77 9.78
C LYS A 47 -3.75 -31.88 9.65
N ASP A 48 -4.33 -32.87 10.31
CA ASP A 48 -5.78 -33.03 10.39
C ASP A 48 -6.33 -32.26 11.60
N LEU A 49 -7.28 -31.37 11.35
CA LEU A 49 -7.89 -30.48 12.34
C LEU A 49 -9.40 -30.73 12.39
N THR A 50 -9.99 -30.69 13.59
CA THR A 50 -11.45 -30.70 13.75
C THR A 50 -11.90 -29.30 14.13
N LEU A 51 -12.80 -28.72 13.34
CA LEU A 51 -13.29 -27.37 13.50
C LEU A 51 -14.79 -27.35 13.75
N THR A 52 -15.24 -26.48 14.65
CA THR A 52 -16.66 -26.31 14.98
C THR A 52 -17.28 -25.19 14.16
N VAL A 53 -18.38 -25.47 13.49
CA VAL A 53 -19.20 -24.47 12.79
C VAL A 53 -20.24 -23.95 13.79
N THR A 54 -20.27 -22.65 14.00
CA THR A 54 -21.20 -21.97 14.92
C THR A 54 -22.17 -21.07 14.13
N PRO A 55 -23.26 -20.58 14.73
CA PRO A 55 -24.14 -19.61 14.07
C PRO A 55 -23.45 -18.30 13.66
N LYS A 56 -22.29 -17.98 14.24
CA LYS A 56 -21.48 -16.81 13.89
C LYS A 56 -20.50 -17.09 12.75
N THR A 57 -20.32 -18.35 12.36
CA THR A 57 -19.40 -18.74 11.30
C THR A 57 -19.88 -18.19 9.96
N ARG A 58 -19.04 -17.36 9.33
CA ARG A 58 -19.34 -16.86 7.99
C ARG A 58 -18.98 -17.90 6.94
N VAL A 59 -19.96 -18.68 6.48
CA VAL A 59 -19.77 -19.63 5.38
C VAL A 59 -20.02 -18.94 4.06
N MET A 60 -19.08 -19.08 3.12
CA MET A 60 -19.12 -18.43 1.81
C MET A 60 -18.84 -19.42 0.69
N THR A 61 -19.48 -19.25 -0.47
CA THR A 61 -19.08 -19.93 -1.71
C THR A 61 -17.77 -19.34 -2.25
N ALA A 62 -17.15 -20.02 -3.21
CA ALA A 62 -16.03 -19.50 -4.01
C ALA A 62 -16.26 -18.08 -4.54
N ALA A 63 -17.50 -17.78 -4.92
CA ALA A 63 -17.95 -16.49 -5.45
C ALA A 63 -18.20 -15.43 -4.36
N GLY A 64 -17.98 -15.76 -3.08
CA GLY A 64 -18.16 -14.84 -1.96
C GLY A 64 -19.61 -14.63 -1.51
N GLN A 65 -20.54 -15.49 -1.94
CA GLN A 65 -21.92 -15.46 -1.46
C GLN A 65 -22.02 -16.18 -0.11
N LYS A 66 -22.78 -15.62 0.83
CA LYS A 66 -23.00 -16.24 2.15
C LYS A 66 -23.94 -17.43 2.03
N ILE A 67 -23.66 -18.50 2.77
CA ILE A 67 -24.54 -19.67 2.92
C ILE A 67 -25.10 -19.63 4.34
N GLU A 68 -26.42 -19.54 4.47
CA GLU A 68 -27.09 -19.38 5.76
C GLU A 68 -27.17 -20.72 6.53
N ASP A 69 -27.54 -21.83 5.87
CA ASP A 69 -27.67 -23.15 6.50
C ASP A 69 -26.73 -24.21 5.86
N PRO A 70 -25.41 -24.12 6.11
CA PRO A 70 -24.42 -24.84 5.31
C PRO A 70 -24.46 -26.37 5.41
N PHE A 71 -25.00 -26.94 6.51
CA PHE A 71 -25.20 -28.39 6.63
C PHE A 71 -26.48 -28.88 5.95
N LYS A 72 -27.55 -28.08 6.02
CA LYS A 72 -28.83 -28.40 5.35
C LYS A 72 -28.70 -28.27 3.84
N ASP A 73 -27.96 -27.25 3.40
CA ASP A 73 -27.68 -26.95 1.99
C ASP A 73 -26.56 -27.83 1.40
N LYS A 74 -26.02 -28.77 2.19
CA LYS A 74 -24.91 -29.67 1.81
C LYS A 74 -23.70 -28.92 1.22
N ALA A 75 -23.43 -27.72 1.73
CA ALA A 75 -22.39 -26.84 1.20
C ALA A 75 -20.98 -27.42 1.39
N PHE A 76 -20.77 -28.23 2.43
CA PHE A 76 -19.49 -28.82 2.75
C PHE A 76 -19.27 -30.16 2.02
N THR A 77 -18.61 -30.12 0.86
CA THR A 77 -18.25 -31.31 0.09
C THR A 77 -16.90 -31.88 0.53
N VAL A 78 -16.85 -33.17 0.88
CA VAL A 78 -15.59 -33.86 1.19
C VAL A 78 -14.67 -33.84 -0.04
N GLY A 79 -13.40 -33.49 0.16
CA GLY A 79 -12.41 -33.27 -0.88
C GLY A 79 -12.34 -31.84 -1.41
N ALA A 80 -13.26 -30.95 -1.02
CA ALA A 80 -13.24 -29.57 -1.47
C ALA A 80 -12.10 -28.77 -0.83
N ALA A 81 -11.38 -27.99 -1.65
CA ALA A 81 -10.45 -26.99 -1.19
C ALA A 81 -11.19 -25.82 -0.54
N ILE A 82 -10.65 -25.33 0.57
CA ILE A 82 -11.23 -24.26 1.38
C ILE A 82 -10.19 -23.22 1.77
N LEU A 83 -10.65 -21.99 1.98
CA LEU A 83 -9.93 -20.97 2.73
C LEU A 83 -10.71 -20.72 4.02
N PHE A 84 -10.11 -20.92 5.17
CA PHE A 84 -10.80 -20.88 6.46
C PHE A 84 -10.04 -20.03 7.47
N LEU A 85 -10.78 -19.46 8.42
CA LEU A 85 -10.26 -18.75 9.58
C LEU A 85 -10.93 -19.34 10.82
N ALA A 86 -10.15 -19.80 11.79
CA ALA A 86 -10.61 -20.35 13.05
C ALA A 86 -9.93 -19.65 14.24
N ASP A 87 -10.59 -19.65 15.40
CA ASP A 87 -9.98 -19.20 16.65
C ASP A 87 -9.07 -20.27 17.28
N ASP A 88 -8.43 -19.91 18.39
CA ASP A 88 -7.53 -20.75 19.18
C ASP A 88 -8.21 -21.97 19.82
N LYS A 89 -9.55 -22.00 19.86
CA LYS A 89 -10.36 -23.10 20.38
C LYS A 89 -10.94 -24.00 19.29
N GLY A 90 -10.62 -23.71 18.02
CA GLY A 90 -11.07 -24.47 16.86
C GLY A 90 -12.49 -24.13 16.39
N ALA A 91 -13.10 -23.03 16.85
CA ALA A 91 -14.35 -22.54 16.30
C ALA A 91 -14.11 -21.71 15.03
N LEU A 92 -14.87 -22.00 13.98
CA LEU A 92 -14.74 -21.32 12.69
C LEU A 92 -15.30 -19.90 12.76
N ILE A 93 -14.45 -18.93 12.44
CA ILE A 93 -14.82 -17.53 12.26
C ILE A 93 -15.37 -17.34 10.84
N GLY A 94 -14.73 -17.93 9.83
CA GLY A 94 -15.21 -17.89 8.45
C GLY A 94 -14.59 -18.96 7.58
N ILE A 95 -15.34 -19.42 6.57
CA ILE A 95 -14.89 -20.47 5.65
C ILE A 95 -15.43 -20.18 4.25
N ARG A 96 -14.54 -20.23 3.26
CA ARG A 96 -14.88 -20.14 1.84
C ARG A 96 -14.69 -21.49 1.18
N ILE A 97 -15.74 -21.99 0.57
CA ILE A 97 -15.82 -23.33 -0.03
C ILE A 97 -15.66 -23.22 -1.55
N GLY A 98 -14.61 -23.86 -2.08
CA GLY A 98 -14.26 -23.84 -3.49
C GLY A 98 -13.51 -22.57 -3.93
N GLY A 99 -12.72 -22.70 -5.00
CA GLY A 99 -11.89 -21.64 -5.59
C GLY A 99 -10.38 -21.90 -5.41
N ASP A 100 -9.58 -21.57 -6.43
CA ASP A 100 -8.13 -21.62 -6.33
C ASP A 100 -7.65 -20.75 -5.16
N ALA A 101 -6.86 -21.34 -4.28
CA ALA A 101 -6.41 -20.72 -3.03
C ALA A 101 -5.38 -19.58 -3.25
N LYS A 102 -5.47 -18.82 -4.34
CA LYS A 102 -4.54 -17.77 -4.77
C LYS A 102 -5.16 -16.36 -4.79
N GLN A 103 -6.19 -16.07 -3.98
CA GLN A 103 -6.79 -14.73 -4.05
C GLN A 103 -7.28 -14.15 -2.70
N PRO A 104 -6.78 -12.96 -2.30
CA PRO A 104 -7.42 -12.12 -1.28
C PRO A 104 -8.69 -11.42 -1.83
N PRO A 105 -9.56 -10.89 -0.96
CA PRO A 105 -10.86 -10.34 -1.35
C PRO A 105 -10.75 -8.92 -1.92
N GLY A 106 -11.41 -8.71 -3.07
CA GLY A 106 -11.45 -7.45 -3.81
C GLY A 106 -10.92 -7.69 -5.21
N GLY A 107 -11.79 -7.59 -6.22
CA GLY A 107 -11.43 -7.85 -7.62
C GLY A 107 -10.21 -7.04 -8.03
N GLY A 108 -9.04 -7.67 -7.98
CA GLY A 108 -7.78 -7.05 -8.38
C GLY A 108 -7.81 -6.69 -9.85
N ILE A 109 -6.89 -5.82 -10.25
CA ILE A 109 -6.71 -5.43 -11.65
C ILE A 109 -6.22 -6.67 -12.41
N ARG A 110 -6.96 -7.10 -13.44
CA ARG A 110 -6.68 -8.30 -14.26
C ARG A 110 -6.30 -7.91 -15.68
N ARG A 111 -5.60 -8.80 -16.41
CA ARG A 111 -5.26 -8.65 -17.84
C ARG A 111 -6.14 -9.51 -18.72
N ALA A 112 -6.53 -8.99 -19.87
CA ALA A 112 -7.24 -9.72 -20.93
C ALA A 112 -6.90 -9.15 -22.30
N LYS A 113 -7.25 -9.88 -23.38
CA LYS A 113 -7.45 -9.30 -24.71
C LYS A 113 -8.94 -9.04 -24.94
N ILE A 114 -9.28 -7.96 -25.62
CA ILE A 114 -10.68 -7.75 -26.06
C ILE A 114 -11.01 -8.77 -27.15
N GLY A 115 -11.97 -9.65 -26.89
CA GLY A 115 -12.50 -10.61 -27.85
C GLY A 115 -13.61 -10.04 -28.73
N ALA A 116 -14.48 -9.20 -28.17
CA ALA A 116 -15.58 -8.54 -28.86
C ALA A 116 -16.06 -7.29 -28.09
N ILE A 117 -16.68 -6.35 -28.79
CA ILE A 117 -17.35 -5.17 -28.22
C ILE A 117 -18.73 -5.06 -28.88
N ASP A 118 -19.81 -5.10 -28.09
CA ASP A 118 -21.18 -4.84 -28.54
C ASP A 118 -21.61 -3.46 -28.02
N LEU A 119 -21.67 -2.49 -28.92
CA LEU A 119 -21.95 -1.08 -28.59
C LEU A 119 -23.42 -0.77 -28.36
N ASP A 120 -24.32 -1.68 -28.73
CA ASP A 120 -25.75 -1.52 -28.50
C ASP A 120 -26.14 -2.12 -27.15
N LYS A 121 -25.46 -3.19 -26.72
CA LYS A 121 -25.61 -3.80 -25.39
C LYS A 121 -24.62 -3.27 -24.35
N LEU A 122 -23.67 -2.44 -24.77
CA LEU A 122 -22.56 -1.94 -23.95
C LEU A 122 -21.75 -3.06 -23.28
N THR A 123 -21.54 -4.18 -23.97
CA THR A 123 -20.78 -5.32 -23.43
C THR A 123 -19.41 -5.47 -24.09
N VAL A 124 -18.45 -5.98 -23.32
CA VAL A 124 -17.11 -6.31 -23.76
C VAL A 124 -16.80 -7.76 -23.38
N THR A 125 -16.39 -8.56 -24.35
CA THR A 125 -15.87 -9.90 -24.11
C THR A 125 -14.36 -9.81 -23.87
N LEU A 126 -13.90 -10.26 -22.73
CA LEU A 126 -12.51 -10.18 -22.26
C LEU A 126 -11.90 -11.58 -22.22
N LYS A 127 -10.99 -11.87 -23.14
CA LYS A 127 -10.26 -13.14 -23.22
C LYS A 127 -9.15 -13.16 -22.18
N THR A 128 -9.29 -14.00 -21.16
CA THR A 128 -8.24 -14.27 -20.16
C THR A 128 -7.63 -15.65 -20.39
N PRO A 129 -6.44 -15.96 -19.82
CA PRO A 129 -5.82 -17.29 -19.96
C PRO A 129 -6.71 -18.45 -19.50
N ASP A 130 -7.59 -18.19 -18.52
CA ASP A 130 -8.42 -19.23 -17.90
C ASP A 130 -9.79 -19.37 -18.58
N LYS A 131 -10.44 -18.24 -18.89
CA LYS A 131 -11.75 -18.19 -19.54
C LYS A 131 -12.11 -16.81 -20.10
N ASP A 132 -13.01 -16.77 -21.07
CA ASP A 132 -13.59 -15.53 -21.55
C ASP A 132 -14.58 -14.96 -20.52
N ILE A 133 -14.59 -13.64 -20.37
CA ILE A 133 -15.44 -12.92 -19.43
C ILE A 133 -16.22 -11.88 -20.21
N GLU A 134 -17.54 -12.05 -20.28
CA GLU A 134 -18.42 -10.98 -20.74
C GLU A 134 -18.68 -10.00 -19.59
N ALA A 135 -18.45 -8.71 -19.84
CA ALA A 135 -18.62 -7.63 -18.88
C ALA A 135 -19.45 -6.49 -19.46
N ILE A 136 -20.38 -5.97 -18.67
CA ILE A 136 -21.28 -4.86 -19.03
C ILE A 136 -20.66 -3.56 -18.56
N ALA A 137 -20.48 -2.61 -19.47
CA ALA A 137 -20.13 -1.24 -19.13
C ALA A 137 -21.38 -0.39 -18.89
N ASN A 138 -21.29 0.53 -17.94
CA ASN A 138 -22.33 1.48 -17.59
C ASN A 138 -21.71 2.83 -17.20
N GLU A 139 -22.53 3.78 -16.77
CA GLU A 139 -22.07 5.13 -16.41
C GLU A 139 -21.06 5.15 -15.25
N GLN A 140 -21.04 4.08 -14.43
CA GLN A 140 -20.10 3.91 -13.33
C GLN A 140 -18.77 3.28 -13.77
N THR A 141 -18.68 2.78 -15.01
CA THR A 141 -17.45 2.21 -15.56
C THR A 141 -16.38 3.28 -15.75
N GLN A 142 -15.23 3.09 -15.11
CA GLN A 142 -14.10 3.99 -15.28
C GLN A 142 -13.27 3.62 -16.52
N PHE A 143 -13.33 4.46 -17.55
CA PHE A 143 -12.44 4.41 -18.71
C PHE A 143 -11.27 5.38 -18.48
N PHE A 144 -10.05 4.87 -18.50
CA PHE A 144 -8.87 5.64 -18.07
C PHE A 144 -8.24 6.45 -19.21
N GLU A 145 -8.14 5.90 -20.42
CA GLU A 145 -7.47 6.58 -21.56
C GLU A 145 -8.41 6.90 -22.74
N ALA A 146 -9.67 6.48 -22.66
CA ALA A 146 -10.64 6.48 -23.75
C ALA A 146 -11.97 7.11 -23.29
N LYS A 147 -11.92 8.38 -22.85
CA LYS A 147 -13.12 9.08 -22.36
C LYS A 147 -13.89 9.70 -23.53
N GLY A 148 -14.99 9.07 -23.90
CA GLY A 148 -16.03 9.68 -24.73
C GLY A 148 -17.00 10.51 -23.89
N LYS A 149 -17.97 11.18 -24.55
CA LYS A 149 -19.05 11.91 -23.86
C LYS A 149 -20.01 10.97 -23.11
N ASP A 150 -20.03 9.70 -23.48
CA ASP A 150 -20.85 8.64 -22.89
C ASP A 150 -20.10 7.28 -22.92
N VAL A 151 -20.72 6.24 -22.36
CA VAL A 151 -20.18 4.87 -22.28
C VAL A 151 -19.93 4.28 -23.67
N LYS A 152 -20.84 4.54 -24.62
CA LYS A 152 -20.77 4.00 -25.99
C LYS A 152 -19.56 4.55 -26.74
N GLN A 153 -19.35 5.87 -26.69
CA GLN A 153 -18.16 6.53 -27.23
C GLN A 153 -16.88 6.09 -26.52
N SER A 154 -16.94 5.83 -25.21
CA SER A 154 -15.79 5.36 -24.44
C SER A 154 -15.39 3.92 -24.84
N LEU A 155 -16.37 3.05 -25.09
CA LEU A 155 -16.13 1.69 -25.60
C LEU A 155 -15.63 1.69 -27.05
N GLN A 156 -16.12 2.58 -27.91
CA GLN A 156 -15.71 2.73 -29.31
C GLN A 156 -14.21 3.00 -29.48
N ALA A 157 -13.57 3.62 -28.49
CA ALA A 157 -12.15 3.92 -28.52
C ALA A 157 -11.25 2.68 -28.28
N PHE A 158 -11.82 1.53 -27.87
CA PHE A 158 -11.10 0.28 -27.75
C PHE A 158 -11.24 -0.58 -29.01
N LYS A 159 -10.20 -1.35 -29.33
CA LYS A 159 -10.17 -2.23 -30.51
C LYS A 159 -10.24 -3.70 -30.10
N VAL A 160 -11.00 -4.49 -30.85
CA VAL A 160 -10.96 -5.95 -30.74
C VAL A 160 -9.51 -6.42 -30.99
N GLY A 161 -9.04 -7.33 -30.14
CA GLY A 161 -7.66 -7.83 -30.12
C GLY A 161 -6.69 -7.07 -29.20
N ALA A 162 -7.06 -5.88 -28.71
CA ALA A 162 -6.21 -5.07 -27.84
C ALA A 162 -6.03 -5.72 -26.47
N ASP A 163 -4.82 -5.64 -25.91
CA ASP A 163 -4.59 -6.00 -24.52
C ASP A 163 -5.18 -4.91 -23.62
N VAL A 164 -5.79 -5.33 -22.50
CA VAL A 164 -6.47 -4.44 -21.55
C VAL A 164 -6.18 -4.87 -20.12
N MET A 165 -6.12 -3.88 -19.21
CA MET A 165 -6.32 -4.14 -17.80
C MET A 165 -7.77 -3.82 -17.45
N PHE A 166 -8.39 -4.66 -16.64
CA PHE A 166 -9.79 -4.52 -16.29
C PHE A 166 -10.07 -4.92 -14.85
N VAL A 167 -11.15 -4.35 -14.30
CA VAL A 167 -11.75 -4.76 -13.04
C VAL A 167 -13.22 -5.01 -13.32
N VAL A 168 -13.69 -6.20 -12.96
CA VAL A 168 -15.11 -6.55 -12.97
C VAL A 168 -15.63 -6.69 -11.55
N GLN A 169 -16.86 -6.24 -11.37
CA GLN A 169 -17.66 -6.43 -10.17
C GLN A 169 -18.84 -7.34 -10.53
N PRO A 170 -18.86 -8.58 -10.02
CA PRO A 170 -20.02 -9.44 -10.16
C PRO A 170 -21.22 -8.84 -9.42
N LYS A 171 -22.35 -8.67 -10.10
CA LYS A 171 -23.62 -8.24 -9.52
C LYS A 171 -24.77 -8.88 -10.29
N ASP A 172 -25.76 -9.41 -9.58
CA ASP A 172 -26.99 -9.98 -10.16
C ASP A 172 -26.73 -11.05 -11.24
N GLY A 173 -25.71 -11.90 -11.02
CA GLY A 173 -25.32 -12.97 -11.96
C GLY A 173 -24.59 -12.49 -13.22
N LYS A 174 -24.32 -11.19 -13.34
CA LYS A 174 -23.60 -10.58 -14.47
C LYS A 174 -22.30 -9.93 -13.97
N ASN A 175 -21.33 -9.76 -14.86
CA ASN A 175 -20.14 -8.97 -14.55
C ASN A 175 -20.33 -7.54 -15.01
N TYR A 176 -20.22 -6.58 -14.10
CA TYR A 176 -20.19 -5.16 -14.43
C TYR A 176 -18.75 -4.67 -14.46
N LEU A 177 -18.41 -3.91 -15.49
CA LEU A 177 -17.08 -3.37 -15.67
C LEU A 177 -16.90 -2.17 -14.73
N ALA A 178 -16.08 -2.33 -13.69
CA ALA A 178 -15.77 -1.23 -12.77
C ALA A 178 -14.67 -0.33 -13.34
N GLY A 179 -13.77 -0.89 -14.13
CA GLY A 179 -12.77 -0.11 -14.86
C GLY A 179 -12.18 -0.88 -16.03
N LEU A 180 -11.90 -0.16 -17.11
CA LEU A 180 -11.26 -0.68 -18.32
C LEU A 180 -10.21 0.30 -18.82
N ARG A 181 -9.03 -0.22 -19.13
CA ARG A 181 -7.93 0.54 -19.70
C ARG A 181 -7.16 -0.32 -20.69
N ALA A 182 -6.58 0.27 -21.72
CA ALA A 182 -5.72 -0.50 -22.60
C ALA A 182 -4.44 -0.86 -21.85
N ALA A 183 -3.95 -2.10 -22.01
CA ALA A 183 -2.70 -2.54 -21.41
C ALA A 183 -1.54 -1.75 -22.03
N ASP A 184 -1.65 -1.46 -23.33
CA ASP A 184 -0.82 -0.56 -24.15
C ASP A 184 -1.11 0.92 -23.89
N ALA A 185 -2.05 1.20 -22.99
CA ALA A 185 -2.36 2.50 -22.44
C ALA A 185 -1.99 2.64 -20.93
N VAL A 186 -1.23 1.68 -20.37
CA VAL A 186 0.11 2.12 -19.94
C VAL A 186 0.65 2.62 -21.25
N GLY A 187 0.61 3.93 -21.52
CA GLY A 187 0.82 4.40 -22.89
C GLY A 187 2.03 3.72 -23.53
N LYS A 188 2.37 4.13 -24.73
CA LYS A 188 3.79 4.46 -24.87
C LYS A 188 4.13 5.54 -23.81
N GLN A 189 4.21 5.15 -22.53
CA GLN A 189 5.05 5.74 -21.51
C GLN A 189 6.38 5.72 -22.24
N PRO A 190 6.88 6.90 -22.64
CA PRO A 190 8.08 6.95 -23.44
C PRO A 190 9.10 6.07 -22.72
N THR A 191 9.72 5.15 -23.47
CA THR A 191 10.85 4.39 -22.94
C THR A 191 11.77 5.44 -22.34
N PRO A 192 12.07 5.35 -21.04
CA PRO A 192 12.79 6.40 -20.37
C PRO A 192 14.11 6.58 -21.12
N ILE A 193 14.50 7.83 -21.36
CA ILE A 193 15.85 8.11 -21.85
C ILE A 193 16.78 7.55 -20.78
N LYS A 194 17.56 6.52 -21.14
CA LYS A 194 18.41 5.83 -20.19
C LYS A 194 19.54 6.77 -19.78
N VAL A 195 19.44 7.31 -18.58
CA VAL A 195 20.50 8.11 -17.98
C VAL A 195 21.50 7.18 -17.30
N ASP A 196 22.78 7.41 -17.56
CA ASP A 196 23.84 6.76 -16.81
C ASP A 196 23.86 7.30 -15.37
N SER A 197 23.20 6.57 -14.47
CA SER A 197 23.17 6.86 -13.04
C SER A 197 24.33 6.24 -12.29
N SER A 198 25.24 5.51 -12.94
CA SER A 198 26.34 4.78 -12.26
C SER A 198 27.28 5.70 -11.46
N LYS A 199 27.36 6.98 -11.87
CA LYS A 199 28.18 8.02 -11.22
C LYS A 199 27.43 8.82 -10.16
N PHE A 200 26.11 8.62 -9.99
CA PHE A 200 25.36 9.34 -8.98
C PHE A 200 25.80 8.87 -7.59
N VAL A 201 26.08 9.84 -6.73
CA VAL A 201 26.45 9.63 -5.34
C VAL A 201 25.21 9.93 -4.50
N PRO A 202 24.80 9.05 -3.57
CA PRO A 202 23.68 9.31 -2.67
C PRO A 202 23.79 10.70 -2.02
N LEU A 203 22.67 11.40 -1.85
CA LEU A 203 22.68 12.81 -1.40
C LEU A 203 23.43 12.99 -0.07
N ASN A 204 23.28 12.04 0.86
CA ASN A 204 23.97 12.03 2.15
C ASN A 204 25.47 11.73 2.06
N GLU A 205 25.94 11.16 0.96
CA GLU A 205 27.37 10.88 0.71
C GLU A 205 28.01 11.92 -0.21
N LEU A 206 27.19 12.71 -0.92
CA LEU A 206 27.66 13.79 -1.77
C LEU A 206 28.27 14.92 -0.92
N GLY A 207 27.67 15.22 0.24
CA GLY A 207 28.20 16.20 1.20
C GLY A 207 28.42 17.58 0.58
N ASP A 208 29.61 18.15 0.77
CA ASP A 208 30.01 19.45 0.21
C ASP A 208 30.27 19.44 -1.31
N LYS A 209 30.26 18.27 -1.96
CA LYS A 209 30.40 18.20 -3.41
C LYS A 209 29.14 18.69 -4.11
N GLU A 210 29.32 19.22 -5.30
CA GLU A 210 28.25 19.81 -6.08
C GLU A 210 27.62 18.78 -7.04
N TYR A 211 26.30 18.80 -7.09
CA TYR A 211 25.52 18.31 -8.22
C TYR A 211 25.22 19.48 -9.16
N LYS A 212 25.01 19.16 -10.46
CA LYS A 212 24.71 20.07 -11.58
C LYS A 212 24.32 21.49 -11.19
N GLY A 213 25.06 22.50 -11.63
CA GLY A 213 24.70 23.90 -11.35
C GLY A 213 25.04 24.36 -9.93
N GLY A 214 25.98 23.70 -9.25
CA GLY A 214 26.55 24.15 -7.98
C GLY A 214 25.77 23.76 -6.73
N TYR A 215 24.78 22.88 -6.83
CA TYR A 215 23.96 22.51 -5.67
C TYR A 215 24.64 21.43 -4.85
N LYS A 216 25.03 21.77 -3.63
CA LYS A 216 25.63 20.85 -2.67
C LYS A 216 24.68 19.72 -2.25
N GLY A 217 25.26 18.59 -1.88
CA GLY A 217 24.56 17.48 -1.25
C GLY A 217 24.18 17.73 0.20
N GLY A 218 24.09 16.64 0.97
CA GLY A 218 23.66 16.64 2.35
C GLY A 218 22.16 16.85 2.52
N PHE A 219 21.61 16.31 3.60
CA PHE A 219 20.20 16.51 3.96
C PHE A 219 19.87 17.95 4.34
N TYR A 220 20.81 18.67 4.93
CA TYR A 220 20.64 20.02 5.46
C TYR A 220 21.63 20.99 4.80
N PRO A 221 21.53 22.32 5.05
CA PRO A 221 22.46 23.30 4.48
C PRO A 221 23.94 22.92 4.64
N ASP A 222 24.77 23.46 3.75
CA ASP A 222 26.23 23.31 3.81
C ASP A 222 26.73 21.86 3.77
N GLY A 223 26.06 21.01 2.99
CA GLY A 223 26.49 19.62 2.78
C GLY A 223 26.31 18.71 4.00
N LYS A 224 25.59 19.15 5.04
CA LYS A 224 25.45 18.41 6.31
C LYS A 224 24.33 17.38 6.26
N ASN A 225 24.49 16.31 7.04
CA ASN A 225 23.44 15.31 7.25
C ASN A 225 22.77 15.45 8.62
N GLU A 226 23.45 16.11 9.55
CA GLU A 226 22.95 16.41 10.87
C GLU A 226 21.96 17.56 10.81
N ARG A 227 20.85 17.39 11.53
CA ARG A 227 19.85 18.43 11.67
C ARG A 227 20.46 19.65 12.39
N PRO A 228 20.23 20.89 11.92
CA PRO A 228 20.69 22.08 12.64
C PRO A 228 20.18 22.09 14.08
N LYS A 229 21.04 22.42 15.05
CA LYS A 229 20.74 22.32 16.49
C LYS A 229 19.44 23.01 16.91
N ALA A 230 19.18 24.21 16.39
CA ALA A 230 17.94 24.94 16.71
C ALA A 230 16.69 24.19 16.19
N HIS A 231 16.79 23.55 15.03
CA HIS A 231 15.70 22.75 14.44
C HIS A 231 15.52 21.41 15.15
N GLU A 232 16.62 20.79 15.58
CA GLU A 232 16.64 19.61 16.47
C GLU A 232 15.89 19.90 17.78
N ASP A 233 16.23 20.99 18.45
CA ASP A 233 15.61 21.34 19.73
C ASP A 233 14.10 21.56 19.60
N VAL A 234 13.65 22.14 18.48
CA VAL A 234 12.22 22.26 18.17
C VAL A 234 11.60 20.88 17.94
N GLY A 235 12.23 20.04 17.13
CA GLY A 235 11.76 18.68 16.84
C GLY A 235 11.60 17.85 18.11
N LEU A 236 12.59 17.89 19.02
CA LEU A 236 12.54 17.22 20.31
C LEU A 236 11.40 17.75 21.21
N ARG A 237 11.17 19.07 21.24
CA ARG A 237 10.03 19.63 21.99
C ARG A 237 8.69 19.19 21.44
N LEU A 238 8.54 19.11 20.11
CA LEU A 238 7.30 18.65 19.47
C LEU A 238 7.11 17.14 19.64
N ALA A 239 8.18 16.35 19.54
CA ALA A 239 8.17 14.91 19.76
C ALA A 239 7.71 14.53 21.17
N LYS A 240 8.13 15.29 22.19
CA LYS A 240 7.64 15.14 23.57
C LYS A 240 6.13 15.38 23.74
N GLN A 241 5.49 16.05 22.78
CA GLN A 241 4.04 16.29 22.79
C GLN A 241 3.24 15.25 22.01
N VAL A 242 3.92 14.35 21.28
CA VAL A 242 3.28 13.21 20.63
C VAL A 242 2.96 12.19 21.71
N GLY A 243 1.66 11.91 21.85
CA GLY A 243 1.17 10.99 22.87
C GLY A 243 -0.24 10.50 22.54
N PRO A 244 -0.74 9.48 23.23
CA PRO A 244 -2.06 8.91 22.98
C PRO A 244 -3.18 9.97 23.00
N ARG A 245 -4.03 9.96 21.96
CA ARG A 245 -5.19 10.86 21.81
C ARG A 245 -6.51 10.11 21.69
N ASP A 246 -7.57 10.64 22.27
CA ASP A 246 -8.94 10.16 22.05
C ASP A 246 -9.43 10.52 20.63
N ALA A 247 -10.64 10.09 20.26
CA ALA A 247 -11.23 10.37 18.96
C ALA A 247 -11.45 11.88 18.68
N ALA A 248 -11.51 12.72 19.72
CA ALA A 248 -11.62 14.18 19.60
C ALA A 248 -10.25 14.89 19.57
N GLY A 249 -9.14 14.13 19.62
CA GLY A 249 -7.78 14.66 19.60
C GLY A 249 -7.28 15.18 20.95
N LYS A 250 -7.98 14.93 22.04
CA LYS A 250 -7.56 15.30 23.40
C LYS A 250 -6.59 14.25 23.95
N PRO A 251 -5.63 14.61 24.83
CA PRO A 251 -4.79 13.62 25.50
C PRO A 251 -5.63 12.58 26.24
N ASP A 252 -5.35 11.30 26.02
CA ASP A 252 -6.00 10.18 26.70
C ASP A 252 -5.04 8.99 26.73
N ALA A 253 -4.69 8.48 27.91
CA ALA A 253 -3.78 7.35 28.08
C ALA A 253 -4.21 6.07 27.34
N ASN A 254 -5.52 5.89 27.09
CA ASN A 254 -6.08 4.78 26.33
C ASN A 254 -6.23 5.08 24.83
N GLY A 255 -5.87 6.30 24.42
CA GLY A 255 -5.96 6.80 23.06
C GLY A 255 -4.93 6.19 22.11
N LYS A 256 -4.81 6.82 20.93
CA LYS A 256 -3.91 6.39 19.85
C LYS A 256 -2.94 7.48 19.46
N ILE A 257 -1.73 7.07 19.08
CA ILE A 257 -0.78 7.89 18.34
C ILE A 257 -0.91 7.48 16.88
N VAL A 258 -1.37 8.37 16.00
CA VAL A 258 -1.53 8.01 14.58
C VAL A 258 -0.39 8.60 13.74
N LEU A 259 0.33 7.69 13.07
CA LEU A 259 1.30 7.97 12.00
C LEU A 259 0.64 7.69 10.65
N LEU A 260 0.52 8.70 9.80
CA LEU A 260 -0.13 8.62 8.49
C LEU A 260 0.91 8.70 7.36
N SER A 261 0.85 7.80 6.37
CA SER A 261 1.59 8.01 5.12
C SER A 261 0.78 8.80 4.09
N VAL A 262 1.40 9.76 3.42
CA VAL A 262 0.82 10.51 2.30
C VAL A 262 1.68 10.31 1.06
N GLY A 263 1.09 9.85 -0.05
CA GLY A 263 1.84 9.63 -1.28
C GLY A 263 1.13 8.84 -2.36
N MET A 264 1.91 8.46 -3.37
CA MET A 264 1.48 7.70 -4.54
C MET A 264 1.68 6.17 -4.40
N SER A 265 1.55 5.39 -5.49
CA SER A 265 1.68 3.91 -5.50
C SER A 265 2.94 3.39 -4.81
N ASN A 266 4.08 4.01 -5.14
CA ASN A 266 5.39 3.64 -4.62
C ASN A 266 5.56 4.00 -3.13
N THR A 267 4.69 4.86 -2.60
CA THR A 267 4.58 5.16 -1.17
C THR A 267 3.66 4.13 -0.52
N SER A 268 2.56 3.76 -1.17
CA SER A 268 1.66 2.71 -0.69
C SER A 268 2.34 1.36 -0.55
N GLN A 269 3.22 0.99 -1.48
CA GLN A 269 4.03 -0.25 -1.42
C GLN A 269 5.04 -0.22 -0.26
N ALA A 270 5.79 0.87 -0.11
CA ALA A 270 6.66 1.07 1.03
C ALA A 270 5.89 1.03 2.38
N SER A 271 4.71 1.65 2.44
CA SER A 271 3.82 1.63 3.60
C SER A 271 3.35 0.20 3.94
N GLN A 272 3.08 -0.66 2.95
CA GLN A 272 2.73 -2.07 3.19
C GLN A 272 3.91 -2.84 3.80
N GLY A 273 5.12 -2.65 3.26
CA GLY A 273 6.33 -3.23 3.83
C GLY A 273 6.60 -2.72 5.25
N PHE A 274 6.37 -1.42 5.50
CA PHE A 274 6.48 -0.82 6.83
C PHE A 274 5.46 -1.38 7.80
N GLN A 275 4.20 -1.58 7.40
CA GLN A 275 3.18 -2.23 8.24
C GLN A 275 3.61 -3.63 8.68
N LYS A 276 4.16 -4.42 7.75
CA LYS A 276 4.67 -5.75 8.05
C LYS A 276 5.87 -5.70 8.99
N ALA A 277 6.85 -4.84 8.71
CA ALA A 277 8.04 -4.69 9.54
C ALA A 277 7.68 -4.18 10.96
N LEU A 278 6.79 -3.19 11.04
CA LEU A 278 6.30 -2.62 12.30
C LEU A 278 5.54 -3.64 13.16
N ALA A 279 4.86 -4.61 12.56
CA ALA A 279 4.21 -5.69 13.30
C ALA A 279 5.20 -6.63 14.00
N ALA A 280 6.43 -6.73 13.49
CA ALA A 280 7.50 -7.55 14.04
C ALA A 280 8.37 -6.82 15.09
N VAL A 281 8.10 -5.54 15.38
CA VAL A 281 8.85 -4.77 16.38
C VAL A 281 8.31 -5.07 17.78
N GLU A 282 9.09 -5.80 18.57
CA GLU A 282 8.70 -6.25 19.93
C GLU A 282 8.46 -5.09 20.91
N ASP A 283 9.30 -4.05 20.84
CA ASP A 283 9.28 -2.89 21.73
C ASP A 283 8.42 -1.74 21.20
N ARG A 284 7.57 -1.98 20.18
CA ARG A 284 6.68 -0.97 19.61
C ARG A 284 5.78 -0.39 20.69
N ASN A 285 5.57 0.92 20.62
CA ASN A 285 4.54 1.58 21.42
C ASN A 285 3.16 0.97 21.08
N PRO A 286 2.46 0.36 22.06
CA PRO A 286 1.19 -0.34 21.78
C PRO A 286 0.05 0.61 21.37
N THR A 287 0.18 1.91 21.64
CA THR A 287 -0.79 2.94 21.25
C THR A 287 -0.58 3.47 19.83
N LEU A 288 0.56 3.14 19.20
CA LEU A 288 0.89 3.56 17.84
C LEU A 288 0.04 2.81 16.82
N VAL A 289 -0.63 3.59 15.97
CA VAL A 289 -1.38 3.10 14.80
C VAL A 289 -0.77 3.73 13.56
N PHE A 290 -0.33 2.89 12.63
CA PHE A 290 0.10 3.34 11.32
C PHE A 290 -1.04 3.20 10.30
N VAL A 291 -1.32 4.27 9.57
CA VAL A 291 -2.35 4.30 8.52
C VAL A 291 -1.70 4.58 7.17
N ASN A 292 -1.91 3.67 6.22
CA ASN A 292 -1.49 3.85 4.83
C ASN A 292 -2.50 4.71 4.07
N GLY A 293 -2.26 6.02 4.01
CA GLY A 293 -3.05 6.95 3.21
C GLY A 293 -2.66 7.03 1.74
N ALA A 294 -1.56 6.38 1.32
CA ALA A 294 -1.03 6.53 -0.03
C ALA A 294 -1.83 5.74 -1.08
N GLN A 295 -2.02 6.32 -2.27
CA GLN A 295 -2.88 5.80 -3.33
C GLN A 295 -2.18 5.73 -4.68
N GLY A 296 -2.42 4.65 -5.43
CA GLY A 296 -1.86 4.49 -6.76
C GLY A 296 -2.27 5.62 -7.71
N GLY A 297 -1.32 6.14 -8.50
CA GLY A 297 -1.57 7.21 -9.47
C GLY A 297 -1.79 8.61 -8.89
N MET A 298 -1.79 8.79 -7.57
CA MET A 298 -2.05 10.07 -6.91
C MET A 298 -0.74 10.81 -6.59
N THR A 299 -0.14 11.40 -7.63
CA THR A 299 1.13 12.16 -7.59
C THR A 299 1.04 13.45 -6.77
N ALA A 300 2.18 14.10 -6.51
CA ALA A 300 2.21 15.40 -5.82
C ALA A 300 1.35 16.44 -6.54
N ALA A 301 1.51 16.59 -7.86
CA ALA A 301 0.68 17.47 -8.68
C ALA A 301 -0.84 17.28 -8.51
N ARG A 302 -1.29 16.04 -8.27
CA ARG A 302 -2.72 15.69 -8.17
C ARG A 302 -3.32 15.96 -6.80
N ILE A 303 -2.55 15.74 -5.73
CA ILE A 303 -3.10 15.76 -4.36
C ILE A 303 -2.94 17.10 -3.63
N GLN A 304 -2.09 17.99 -4.15
CA GLN A 304 -1.74 19.27 -3.53
C GLN A 304 -2.91 20.28 -3.43
N ASN A 305 -3.99 20.07 -4.19
CA ASN A 305 -5.21 20.86 -4.09
C ASN A 305 -6.37 19.94 -3.70
N PRO A 306 -6.90 20.03 -2.47
CA PRO A 306 -7.96 19.14 -2.01
C PRO A 306 -9.33 19.42 -2.64
N ASP A 307 -9.50 20.55 -3.34
CA ASP A 307 -10.77 21.00 -3.89
C ASP A 307 -10.94 20.61 -5.37
N ASN A 308 -9.86 20.19 -6.03
CA ASN A 308 -9.95 19.60 -7.36
C ASN A 308 -10.41 18.12 -7.28
N ALA A 309 -10.87 17.56 -8.40
CA ALA A 309 -11.46 16.21 -8.42
C ALA A 309 -10.50 15.11 -7.92
N ASP A 310 -9.22 15.17 -8.30
CA ASP A 310 -8.23 14.16 -7.91
C ASP A 310 -7.85 14.26 -6.43
N GLY A 311 -7.63 15.47 -5.92
CA GLY A 311 -7.33 15.74 -4.53
C GLY A 311 -8.50 15.42 -3.61
N ALA A 312 -9.72 15.81 -3.97
CA ALA A 312 -10.94 15.45 -3.23
C ALA A 312 -11.08 13.93 -3.11
N LYS A 313 -10.85 13.21 -4.22
CA LYS A 313 -10.84 11.74 -4.25
C LYS A 313 -9.75 11.17 -3.37
N TYR A 314 -8.50 11.63 -3.50
CA TYR A 314 -7.37 11.16 -2.71
C TYR A 314 -7.63 11.30 -1.20
N TRP A 315 -8.00 12.52 -0.77
CA TRP A 315 -8.20 12.78 0.64
C TRP A 315 -9.44 12.11 1.22
N SER A 316 -10.50 11.88 0.41
CA SER A 316 -11.63 11.05 0.83
C SER A 316 -11.19 9.60 1.12
N VAL A 317 -10.28 9.04 0.31
CA VAL A 317 -9.74 7.70 0.57
C VAL A 317 -8.87 7.70 1.83
N VAL A 318 -8.09 8.75 2.09
CA VAL A 318 -7.35 8.89 3.36
C VAL A 318 -8.31 8.82 4.55
N ASP A 319 -9.44 9.53 4.50
CA ASP A 319 -10.46 9.48 5.55
C ASP A 319 -11.06 8.09 5.74
N GLN A 320 -11.31 7.38 4.63
CA GLN A 320 -11.79 6.00 4.68
C GLN A 320 -10.77 5.06 5.33
N GLN A 321 -9.48 5.25 5.08
CA GLN A 321 -8.42 4.44 5.70
C GLN A 321 -8.28 4.73 7.20
N LEU A 322 -8.40 6.00 7.62
CA LEU A 322 -8.45 6.37 9.04
C LEU A 322 -9.64 5.69 9.74
N LYS A 323 -10.84 5.81 9.15
CA LYS A 323 -12.05 5.16 9.66
C LYS A 323 -11.90 3.64 9.74
N LYS A 324 -11.32 3.00 8.73
CA LYS A 324 -11.07 1.55 8.70
C LYS A 324 -10.11 1.12 9.80
N ALA A 325 -9.13 1.95 10.13
CA ALA A 325 -8.19 1.72 11.23
C ALA A 325 -8.79 2.08 12.61
N GLY A 326 -10.04 2.54 12.68
CA GLY A 326 -10.71 2.90 13.93
C GLY A 326 -10.16 4.18 14.56
N VAL A 327 -9.60 5.08 13.76
CA VAL A 327 -9.00 6.34 14.22
C VAL A 327 -9.57 7.55 13.45
N THR A 328 -9.39 8.74 14.01
CA THR A 328 -9.90 10.00 13.45
C THR A 328 -8.78 10.90 12.92
N ARG A 329 -9.15 11.98 12.23
CA ARG A 329 -8.21 12.99 11.75
C ARG A 329 -7.52 13.70 12.91
N GLU A 330 -8.25 13.89 14.00
CA GLU A 330 -7.83 14.55 15.22
C GLU A 330 -6.74 13.74 15.96
N GLN A 331 -6.63 12.43 15.72
CA GLN A 331 -5.59 11.58 16.32
C GLN A 331 -4.28 11.56 15.51
N VAL A 332 -4.27 12.06 14.26
CA VAL A 332 -3.09 12.14 13.41
C VAL A 332 -2.12 13.17 13.99
N GLN A 333 -0.95 12.70 14.39
CA GLN A 333 0.10 13.52 15.02
C GLN A 333 1.40 13.56 14.21
N VAL A 334 1.65 12.51 13.42
CA VAL A 334 2.85 12.37 12.61
C VAL A 334 2.48 12.00 11.19
N VAL A 335 3.16 12.60 10.21
CA VAL A 335 2.95 12.30 8.79
C VAL A 335 4.27 11.91 8.14
N TRP A 336 4.27 10.83 7.38
CA TRP A 336 5.37 10.47 6.48
C TRP A 336 4.97 10.75 5.03
N ILE A 337 5.76 11.55 4.32
CA ILE A 337 5.46 11.95 2.93
C ILE A 337 6.53 11.39 2.00
N LYS A 338 6.07 10.78 0.92
CA LYS A 338 6.89 10.45 -0.24
C LYS A 338 6.07 10.67 -1.50
N GLN A 339 6.54 11.56 -2.37
CA GLN A 339 5.85 11.92 -3.60
C GLN A 339 6.81 12.10 -4.77
N ALA A 340 6.23 12.07 -5.97
CA ALA A 340 6.82 12.50 -7.23
C ALA A 340 5.69 12.74 -8.24
N ASP A 341 6.07 13.11 -9.45
CA ASP A 341 5.17 13.27 -10.60
C ASP A 341 5.41 12.20 -11.65
N ALA A 342 4.36 11.96 -12.43
CA ALA A 342 4.40 11.07 -13.57
C ALA A 342 4.87 11.82 -14.83
N GLY A 343 5.83 11.24 -15.56
CA GLY A 343 6.33 11.71 -16.84
C GLY A 343 7.03 13.08 -16.83
N PRO A 344 7.93 13.39 -15.88
CA PRO A 344 8.63 14.68 -15.87
C PRO A 344 9.51 14.88 -17.12
N ARG A 345 9.65 16.14 -17.54
CA ARG A 345 10.40 16.57 -18.75
C ARG A 345 11.27 17.80 -18.54
N GLU A 346 11.11 18.48 -17.41
CA GLU A 346 11.62 19.84 -17.17
C GLU A 346 13.13 19.88 -16.90
N GLY A 347 13.80 18.74 -16.72
CA GLY A 347 15.22 18.66 -16.37
C GLY A 347 15.56 19.24 -15.00
N PHE A 348 16.85 19.29 -14.67
CA PHE A 348 17.33 19.85 -13.40
C PHE A 348 17.78 21.31 -13.57
N PRO A 349 17.41 22.24 -12.66
CA PRO A 349 16.68 22.01 -11.40
C PRO A 349 15.15 22.16 -11.53
N ALA A 350 14.61 22.42 -12.73
CA ALA A 350 13.22 22.83 -12.89
C ALA A 350 12.21 21.79 -12.35
N TYR A 351 12.41 20.50 -12.64
CA TYR A 351 11.55 19.46 -12.07
C TYR A 351 11.66 19.40 -10.54
N ALA A 352 12.88 19.47 -9.99
CA ALA A 352 13.10 19.41 -8.56
C ALA A 352 12.43 20.58 -7.82
N LYS A 353 12.48 21.80 -8.39
CA LYS A 353 11.78 22.99 -7.86
C LYS A 353 10.26 22.86 -7.96
N LYS A 354 9.75 22.32 -9.08
CA LYS A 354 8.32 22.05 -9.21
C LYS A 354 7.83 21.11 -8.11
N LEU A 355 8.50 19.96 -7.93
CA LEU A 355 8.12 19.00 -6.89
C LEU A 355 8.26 19.59 -5.48
N GLU A 356 9.26 20.44 -5.24
CA GLU A 356 9.41 21.19 -3.98
C GLU A 356 8.18 22.05 -3.68
N ASP A 357 7.70 22.84 -4.66
CA ASP A 357 6.52 23.69 -4.49
C ASP A 357 5.25 22.87 -4.28
N GLU A 358 5.11 21.73 -4.97
CA GLU A 358 3.98 20.83 -4.77
C GLU A 358 3.99 20.20 -3.37
N LEU A 359 5.17 19.80 -2.89
CA LEU A 359 5.34 19.34 -1.51
C LEU A 359 5.03 20.45 -0.51
N ALA A 360 5.44 21.70 -0.77
CA ALA A 360 5.13 22.86 0.05
C ALA A 360 3.61 23.08 0.16
N ASN A 361 2.88 22.93 -0.95
CA ASN A 361 1.42 23.00 -0.96
C ASN A 361 0.79 21.87 -0.13
N ILE A 362 1.28 20.63 -0.28
CA ILE A 362 0.77 19.47 0.47
C ILE A 362 0.96 19.66 1.99
N VAL A 363 2.14 20.07 2.46
CA VAL A 363 2.39 20.22 3.90
C VAL A 363 1.55 21.34 4.52
N GLN A 364 1.19 22.37 3.75
CA GLN A 364 0.29 23.44 4.18
C GLN A 364 -1.17 22.99 4.35
N LEU A 365 -1.57 21.88 3.74
CA LEU A 365 -2.89 21.28 3.97
C LEU A 365 -2.99 20.59 5.33
N LEU A 366 -1.86 20.09 5.86
CA LEU A 366 -1.85 19.17 6.99
C LEU A 366 -2.46 19.77 8.27
N PRO A 367 -2.15 21.01 8.71
CA PRO A 367 -2.74 21.55 9.93
C PRO A 367 -4.27 21.70 9.85
N LYS A 368 -4.81 21.97 8.65
CA LYS A 368 -6.27 22.06 8.43
C LYS A 368 -6.94 20.69 8.42
N ARG A 369 -6.27 19.67 7.87
CA ARG A 369 -6.83 18.31 7.77
C ARG A 369 -6.62 17.50 9.05
N PHE A 370 -5.53 17.72 9.76
CA PHE A 370 -5.06 16.96 10.90
C PHE A 370 -4.61 17.93 12.00
N PRO A 371 -5.53 18.42 12.85
CA PRO A 371 -5.26 19.50 13.79
C PRO A 371 -4.14 19.23 14.81
N ASN A 372 -3.81 17.96 15.06
CA ASN A 372 -2.73 17.55 15.96
C ASN A 372 -1.43 17.14 15.24
N ALA A 373 -1.35 17.27 13.91
CA ALA A 373 -0.14 16.93 13.15
C ALA A 373 0.99 17.92 13.46
N LYS A 374 2.03 17.43 14.14
CA LYS A 374 3.16 18.23 14.63
C LYS A 374 4.44 17.96 13.84
N LEU A 375 4.67 16.68 13.51
CA LEU A 375 5.91 16.20 12.90
C LEU A 375 5.62 15.67 11.50
N THR A 376 6.41 16.07 10.53
CA THR A 376 6.34 15.53 9.17
C THR A 376 7.72 15.16 8.66
N TYR A 377 7.84 13.89 8.26
CA TYR A 377 9.07 13.29 7.77
C TYR A 377 8.97 13.05 6.27
N LEU A 378 9.89 13.63 5.49
CA LEU A 378 9.88 13.54 4.05
C LEU A 378 10.95 12.56 3.54
N SER A 379 10.57 11.72 2.60
CA SER A 379 11.49 10.85 1.86
C SER A 379 11.44 11.16 0.38
N SER A 380 12.62 11.14 -0.25
CA SER A 380 12.75 11.17 -1.71
C SER A 380 12.25 9.88 -2.34
N ARG A 381 12.29 9.82 -3.68
CA ARG A 381 12.10 8.56 -4.41
C ARG A 381 13.16 7.52 -4.07
N THR A 382 12.76 6.26 -4.22
CA THR A 382 13.68 5.13 -4.31
C THR A 382 14.41 5.17 -5.65
N TYR A 383 15.47 4.36 -5.79
CA TYR A 383 16.19 4.19 -7.06
C TYR A 383 15.25 3.85 -8.21
N ALA A 384 15.50 4.43 -9.39
CA ALA A 384 14.73 4.16 -10.60
C ALA A 384 15.60 3.73 -11.79
N GLY A 385 16.87 3.36 -11.58
CA GLY A 385 17.76 2.95 -12.68
C GLY A 385 17.40 1.59 -13.31
N TYR A 386 16.55 0.79 -12.65
CA TYR A 386 15.95 -0.41 -13.22
C TYR A 386 14.63 -0.16 -13.96
N ALA A 387 14.08 1.06 -13.92
CA ALA A 387 12.79 1.39 -14.51
C ALA A 387 12.80 1.18 -16.03
N THR A 388 11.79 0.47 -16.52
CA THR A 388 11.55 0.27 -17.96
C THR A 388 10.46 1.18 -18.49
N THR A 389 9.86 2.01 -17.62
CA THR A 389 8.77 2.94 -17.95
C THR A 389 9.14 4.39 -17.68
N GLY A 390 8.58 5.31 -18.46
CA GLY A 390 8.73 6.75 -18.28
C GLY A 390 7.95 7.36 -17.12
N LEU A 391 7.51 6.56 -16.13
CA LEU A 391 6.70 7.08 -15.02
C LEU A 391 7.46 8.13 -14.21
N ASN A 392 8.64 7.82 -13.69
CA ASN A 392 9.53 8.81 -13.07
C ASN A 392 10.92 8.15 -12.99
N PRO A 393 11.64 8.11 -14.12
CA PRO A 393 12.92 7.43 -14.23
C PRO A 393 14.05 8.27 -13.61
N GLU A 394 15.26 7.73 -13.61
CA GLU A 394 16.45 8.56 -13.39
C GLU A 394 16.60 9.59 -14.54
N PRO A 395 17.05 10.82 -14.24
CA PRO A 395 17.62 11.28 -12.97
C PRO A 395 16.57 11.87 -12.02
N TYR A 396 15.30 11.94 -12.42
CA TYR A 396 14.24 12.60 -11.64
C TYR A 396 14.00 11.94 -10.28
N ALA A 397 14.14 10.62 -10.21
CA ALA A 397 14.07 9.90 -8.95
C ALA A 397 15.19 10.31 -7.98
N TYR A 398 16.45 10.31 -8.42
CA TYR A 398 17.56 10.86 -7.63
C TYR A 398 17.34 12.35 -7.29
N GLU A 399 16.96 13.17 -8.27
CA GLU A 399 16.82 14.62 -8.13
C GLU A 399 15.67 15.04 -7.20
N SER A 400 14.68 14.16 -6.95
CA SER A 400 13.64 14.40 -5.94
C SER A 400 14.19 14.57 -4.51
N ALA A 401 15.42 14.13 -4.25
CA ALA A 401 16.10 14.38 -2.98
C ALA A 401 16.42 15.87 -2.79
N PHE A 402 16.69 16.60 -3.87
CA PHE A 402 16.86 18.06 -3.80
C PHE A 402 15.55 18.77 -3.50
N SER A 403 14.41 18.28 -4.03
CA SER A 403 13.09 18.83 -3.69
C SER A 403 12.80 18.76 -2.19
N VAL A 404 13.13 17.62 -1.56
CA VAL A 404 12.96 17.44 -0.11
C VAL A 404 13.93 18.32 0.67
N LYS A 405 15.21 18.34 0.26
CA LYS A 405 16.25 19.20 0.86
C LYS A 405 15.80 20.65 0.88
N TRP A 406 15.46 21.20 -0.29
CA TRP A 406 15.15 22.61 -0.43
C TRP A 406 13.87 23.00 0.31
N LEU A 407 12.83 22.16 0.32
CA LEU A 407 11.64 22.42 1.14
C LEU A 407 11.97 22.56 2.64
N ILE A 408 12.83 21.68 3.16
CA ILE A 408 13.26 21.77 4.56
C ILE A 408 14.10 23.03 4.79
N GLU A 409 14.99 23.37 3.85
CA GLU A 409 15.77 24.61 3.92
C GLU A 409 14.90 25.87 3.88
N ARG A 410 13.81 25.87 3.12
CA ARG A 410 12.82 26.96 3.11
C ARG A 410 12.18 27.15 4.49
N GLN A 411 11.81 26.06 5.17
CA GLN A 411 11.31 26.14 6.54
C GLN A 411 12.40 26.62 7.52
N LEU A 412 13.64 26.14 7.38
CA LEU A 412 14.78 26.58 8.20
C LEU A 412 15.09 28.07 8.03
N LYS A 413 14.90 28.61 6.82
CA LYS A 413 15.04 30.04 6.51
C LYS A 413 13.88 30.88 7.02
N GLY A 414 12.85 30.27 7.61
CA GLY A 414 11.75 30.98 8.25
C GLY A 414 10.66 31.46 7.29
N GLU A 415 10.47 30.81 6.15
CA GLU A 415 9.34 31.13 5.26
C GLU A 415 8.00 31.05 6.01
N SER A 416 7.24 32.14 6.00
CA SER A 416 6.03 32.30 6.82
C SER A 416 4.94 31.27 6.47
N VAL A 417 4.83 30.89 5.20
CA VAL A 417 3.89 29.87 4.71
C VAL A 417 4.24 28.46 5.18
N LEU A 418 5.46 28.23 5.67
CA LEU A 418 5.92 26.96 6.24
C LEU A 418 6.08 27.02 7.76
N SER A 419 5.62 28.09 8.42
CA SER A 419 5.81 28.27 9.86
C SER A 419 5.01 27.26 10.68
N TYR A 420 5.72 26.40 11.42
CA TYR A 420 5.12 25.51 12.41
C TYR A 420 4.61 26.24 13.65
N ALA A 421 5.25 27.35 14.04
CA ALA A 421 4.79 28.17 15.17
C ALA A 421 3.45 28.87 14.86
N ALA A 422 3.24 29.30 13.61
CA ALA A 422 1.99 29.92 13.17
C ALA A 422 0.94 28.92 12.67
N GLY A 423 1.18 27.61 12.83
CA GLY A 423 0.27 26.55 12.39
C GLY A 423 0.02 26.50 10.88
N LYS A 424 0.97 26.99 10.06
CA LYS A 424 0.85 27.03 8.59
C LYS A 424 1.29 25.72 7.94
N ALA A 425 2.28 25.05 8.51
CA ALA A 425 2.71 23.71 8.16
C ALA A 425 3.21 23.00 9.44
N PRO A 426 3.31 21.66 9.49
CA PRO A 426 4.00 20.97 10.58
C PRO A 426 5.51 21.23 10.53
N TRP A 427 6.22 20.86 11.59
CA TRP A 427 7.68 20.83 11.56
C TRP A 427 8.15 19.75 10.57
N LEU A 428 9.06 20.12 9.67
CA LEU A 428 9.52 19.29 8.57
C LEU A 428 10.94 18.80 8.83
N SER A 429 11.17 17.52 8.61
CA SER A 429 12.52 16.93 8.63
C SER A 429 12.64 15.83 7.59
N TRP A 430 13.88 15.45 7.28
CA TRP A 430 14.14 14.21 6.56
C TRP A 430 13.57 13.04 7.35
N GLY A 431 12.84 12.19 6.63
CA GLY A 431 12.51 10.83 7.01
C GLY A 431 13.61 9.86 6.56
N PRO A 432 13.31 8.55 6.48
CA PRO A 432 14.27 7.58 5.98
C PRO A 432 14.69 7.94 4.55
N TYR A 433 15.99 8.03 4.30
CA TYR A 433 16.49 8.30 2.95
C TYR A 433 16.48 7.01 2.13
N LEU A 434 15.67 6.97 1.08
CA LEU A 434 15.37 5.73 0.38
C LEU A 434 16.15 5.53 -0.91
N TRP A 435 16.87 6.53 -1.41
CA TRP A 435 17.64 6.35 -2.64
C TRP A 435 19.00 5.72 -2.34
N ALA A 436 19.40 4.75 -3.15
CA ALA A 436 20.73 4.17 -3.22
C ALA A 436 21.03 3.82 -4.68
N ASN A 437 22.30 3.83 -5.08
CA ASN A 437 22.66 3.69 -6.50
C ASN A 437 22.66 2.22 -6.95
N GLY A 438 21.48 1.67 -7.18
CA GLY A 438 21.33 0.25 -7.53
C GLY A 438 22.01 -0.64 -6.51
N SER A 439 22.81 -1.59 -6.99
CA SER A 439 23.51 -2.57 -6.14
C SER A 439 24.73 -2.00 -5.42
N LYS A 440 25.13 -0.75 -5.70
CA LYS A 440 26.18 -0.07 -4.95
C LYS A 440 25.67 0.27 -3.55
N LYS A 441 26.25 -0.40 -2.55
CA LYS A 441 25.95 -0.15 -1.13
C LYS A 441 26.35 1.26 -0.74
N ARG A 442 25.43 1.92 -0.04
CA ARG A 442 25.71 3.11 0.75
C ARG A 442 26.60 2.79 1.94
N ALA A 443 27.09 3.82 2.62
CA ALA A 443 27.84 3.70 3.87
C ALA A 443 27.08 2.92 4.98
N ASP A 444 25.75 3.01 5.00
CA ASP A 444 24.88 2.26 5.91
C ASP A 444 24.56 0.83 5.43
N GLY A 445 25.17 0.40 4.32
CA GLY A 445 24.96 -0.91 3.71
C GLY A 445 23.69 -1.04 2.86
N PHE A 446 22.84 -0.01 2.79
CA PHE A 446 21.61 -0.06 2.01
C PHE A 446 21.91 -0.04 0.50
N SER A 447 21.25 -0.93 -0.25
CA SER A 447 21.32 -1.03 -1.71
C SER A 447 20.07 -1.68 -2.28
N TYR A 448 19.95 -1.56 -3.60
CA TYR A 448 18.89 -2.15 -4.40
C TYR A 448 19.42 -3.22 -5.36
N GLU A 449 18.67 -4.28 -5.51
CA GLU A 449 18.82 -5.26 -6.57
C GLU A 449 17.62 -5.17 -7.51
N GLN A 450 17.75 -5.65 -8.74
CA GLN A 450 16.63 -5.66 -9.69
C GLN A 450 15.41 -6.42 -9.14
N ALA A 451 15.64 -7.47 -8.33
CA ALA A 451 14.60 -8.26 -7.67
C ALA A 451 13.80 -7.48 -6.59
N ASP A 452 14.29 -6.33 -6.13
CA ASP A 452 13.52 -5.44 -5.25
C ASP A 452 12.41 -4.69 -6.00
N PHE A 453 12.39 -4.78 -7.33
CA PHE A 453 11.40 -4.12 -8.18
C PHE A 453 10.50 -5.12 -8.88
N ALA A 454 9.29 -4.68 -9.20
CA ALA A 454 8.39 -5.38 -10.10
C ALA A 454 8.93 -5.33 -11.54
N GLN A 455 8.22 -5.98 -12.47
CA GLN A 455 8.62 -6.07 -13.87
C GLN A 455 8.84 -4.69 -14.55
N ASP A 456 8.15 -3.65 -14.10
CA ASP A 456 8.31 -2.29 -14.64
C ASP A 456 9.54 -1.53 -14.10
N GLY A 457 10.27 -2.12 -13.14
CA GLY A 457 11.44 -1.53 -12.50
C GLY A 457 11.19 -0.23 -11.74
N THR A 458 9.93 0.19 -11.61
CA THR A 458 9.48 1.44 -10.99
C THR A 458 8.81 1.15 -9.66
N HIS A 459 7.89 0.18 -9.67
CA HIS A 459 7.19 -0.30 -8.50
C HIS A 459 8.04 -1.33 -7.75
N HIS A 460 7.85 -1.44 -6.44
CA HIS A 460 8.55 -2.40 -5.61
C HIS A 460 7.95 -3.79 -5.78
N SER A 461 8.79 -4.82 -5.73
CA SER A 461 8.35 -6.18 -5.47
C SER A 461 7.91 -6.31 -4.01
N PRO A 462 7.28 -7.43 -3.59
CA PRO A 462 7.04 -7.70 -2.18
C PRO A 462 8.34 -7.66 -1.34
N ALA A 463 9.44 -8.22 -1.87
CA ALA A 463 10.73 -8.23 -1.20
C ALA A 463 11.33 -6.80 -1.06
N GLY A 464 11.22 -5.99 -2.11
CA GLY A 464 11.67 -4.60 -2.07
C GLY A 464 10.84 -3.73 -1.11
N SER A 465 9.51 -3.94 -1.09
CA SER A 465 8.63 -3.31 -0.10
C SER A 465 9.06 -3.66 1.33
N ASP A 466 9.29 -4.94 1.62
CA ASP A 466 9.76 -5.40 2.92
C ASP A 466 11.13 -4.81 3.31
N LYS A 467 12.05 -4.71 2.34
CA LYS A 467 13.37 -4.09 2.52
C LYS A 467 13.24 -2.61 2.93
N ILE A 468 12.40 -1.86 2.22
CA ILE A 468 12.13 -0.45 2.56
C ILE A 468 11.43 -0.33 3.92
N GLY A 469 10.48 -1.22 4.21
CA GLY A 469 9.79 -1.26 5.49
C GLY A 469 10.75 -1.39 6.68
N ARG A 470 11.76 -2.26 6.57
CA ARG A 470 12.80 -2.39 7.60
C ARG A 470 13.64 -1.13 7.76
N LEU A 471 14.03 -0.49 6.65
CA LEU A 471 14.75 0.79 6.68
C LEU A 471 13.91 1.89 7.37
N MET A 472 12.60 1.93 7.11
CA MET A 472 11.69 2.87 7.77
C MET A 472 11.59 2.59 9.28
N VAL A 473 11.44 1.33 9.70
CA VAL A 473 11.45 0.96 11.13
C VAL A 473 12.76 1.40 11.78
N GLN A 474 13.90 1.12 11.16
CA GLN A 474 15.22 1.52 11.68
C GLN A 474 15.29 3.04 11.89
N PHE A 475 14.82 3.84 10.92
CA PHE A 475 14.75 5.29 11.08
C PHE A 475 13.88 5.69 12.29
N PHE A 476 12.65 5.18 12.38
CA PHE A 476 11.74 5.57 13.47
C PHE A 476 12.21 5.09 14.87
N GLN A 477 13.03 4.03 14.95
CA GLN A 477 13.65 3.58 16.21
C GLN A 477 14.92 4.35 16.61
N SER A 478 15.58 5.01 15.65
CA SER A 478 16.91 5.62 15.86
C SER A 478 16.92 7.14 15.82
N ASP A 479 16.02 7.79 15.07
CA ASP A 479 15.96 9.24 15.03
C ASP A 479 15.49 9.79 16.39
N THR A 480 16.22 10.80 16.87
CA THR A 480 16.02 11.43 18.18
C THR A 480 14.63 12.04 18.35
N THR A 481 13.98 12.44 17.25
CA THR A 481 12.64 13.05 17.24
C THR A 481 11.52 12.03 17.02
N THR A 482 11.84 10.76 16.79
CA THR A 482 10.85 9.69 16.59
C THR A 482 10.83 8.67 17.72
N ARG A 483 12.01 8.31 18.24
CA ARG A 483 12.19 7.17 19.15
C ARG A 483 11.24 7.20 20.34
N THR A 484 11.08 8.36 20.99
CA THR A 484 10.34 8.51 22.26
C THR A 484 8.83 8.24 22.15
N TRP A 485 8.25 8.30 20.95
CA TRP A 485 6.83 7.97 20.74
C TRP A 485 6.62 6.71 19.90
N PHE A 486 7.67 6.21 19.25
CA PHE A 486 7.61 5.05 18.36
C PHE A 486 7.81 3.71 19.10
N VAL A 487 8.76 3.64 20.02
CA VAL A 487 9.00 2.49 20.90
C VAL A 487 8.58 2.81 22.33
N ARG A 488 8.52 1.80 23.20
CA ARG A 488 8.26 1.98 24.63
C ARG A 488 9.47 2.66 25.29
N ASP A 489 9.23 3.58 26.21
CA ASP A 489 10.28 4.09 27.09
C ASP A 489 10.78 2.96 28.01
N GLY A 490 12.10 2.70 28.04
CA GLY A 490 12.72 1.82 29.04
C GLY A 490 13.38 0.52 28.55
N LYS A 491 14.07 0.51 27.40
CA LYS A 491 15.24 -0.35 27.17
C LYS A 491 16.38 0.44 26.54
#